data_AF-A0A8T4ENX6-F1
#
_entry.id   AF-A0A8T4ENX6-F1
#
_cell.length_a   1.000
_cell.length_b   1.000
_cell.length_c   1.000
_cell.angle_alpha   90.00
_cell.angle_beta   90.00
_cell.angle_gamma   90.00
#
_symmetry.space_group_name_H-M   'P 1'
#
loop_
_entity.id
_entity.type
_entity.pdbx_description
1 polymer ?
#
loop_
_entity_poly.entity_id
_entity_poly.type
_entity_poly.pdbx_seq_one_letter_code
_entity_poly.pdbx_strand_id
1 'polypeptide(L)'
;MDDPFKKYFAVKKEGVYCVQSVFRPELAFKEKKFSLYATMRSGEQAIYSLKDVVLFEGKFSEGARNNFLGLIGERVLSVTMEKLIEESIDGIAEKEPGAQLIGGVVRESEKREGKEFVATYNSHYLLKHKGKSNFVVLKKTESNRPGTWYQQEKSGLQASEIDGLGYLHHNDKKYLLIGESKMINNWWNMDYDEFYSTLKDRIIIPFKALFPPHELIFFFLGKESTIFDNGGCKKLKNKSCQLAELLDDNGIKTIFAPLPAMPRSLEDYAQDMYEALPLTREMLKIIERMI
;
A
#
# COMPACT_ATOMS: atom_id res chain seq x y z
N MET A 1 -21.88 -16.80 5.13
CA MET A 1 -20.42 -16.97 5.20
C MET A 1 -19.80 -15.94 6.14
N ASP A 2 -18.85 -16.38 6.96
CA ASP A 2 -17.94 -15.50 7.69
C ASP A 2 -17.10 -14.67 6.70
N ASP A 3 -16.74 -13.44 7.09
CA ASP A 3 -15.80 -12.59 6.35
C ASP A 3 -14.50 -13.36 6.02
N PRO A 4 -14.01 -13.35 4.76
CA PRO A 4 -12.86 -14.15 4.35
C PRO A 4 -11.55 -13.74 5.04
N PHE A 5 -11.46 -12.51 5.52
CA PHE A 5 -10.31 -11.96 6.21
C PHE A 5 -10.39 -12.09 7.74
N LYS A 6 -11.53 -12.54 8.28
CA LYS A 6 -11.82 -12.59 9.72
C LYS A 6 -10.72 -13.19 10.58
N LYS A 7 -10.05 -14.24 10.12
CA LYS A 7 -8.94 -14.91 10.84
C LYS A 7 -7.70 -14.03 11.01
N TYR A 8 -7.56 -12.98 10.21
CA TYR A 8 -6.42 -12.06 10.20
C TYR A 8 -6.70 -10.74 10.92
N PHE A 9 -7.95 -10.49 11.32
CA PHE A 9 -8.31 -9.25 12.00
C PHE A 9 -7.66 -9.15 13.38
N ALA A 10 -7.21 -7.94 13.70
CA ALA A 10 -6.91 -7.57 15.07
C ALA A 10 -8.21 -7.50 15.88
N VAL A 11 -8.22 -8.18 17.03
CA VAL A 11 -9.36 -8.25 17.94
C VAL A 11 -8.91 -7.95 19.36
N LYS A 12 -9.73 -7.21 20.10
CA LYS A 12 -9.49 -6.89 21.51
C LYS A 12 -9.77 -8.11 22.39
N LYS A 13 -8.76 -8.60 23.10
CA LYS A 13 -8.85 -9.68 24.10
C LYS A 13 -8.22 -9.20 25.39
N GLU A 14 -8.99 -9.23 26.48
CA GLU A 14 -8.48 -8.86 27.82
C GLU A 14 -7.81 -7.47 27.85
N GLY A 15 -8.34 -6.52 27.07
CA GLY A 15 -7.82 -5.16 26.99
C GLY A 15 -6.63 -4.96 26.04
N VAL A 16 -6.18 -5.99 25.33
CA VAL A 16 -5.05 -5.91 24.38
C VAL A 16 -5.49 -6.41 22.99
N TYR A 17 -5.02 -5.75 21.93
CA TYR A 17 -5.27 -6.24 20.57
C TYR A 17 -4.33 -7.39 20.19
N CYS A 18 -4.95 -8.46 19.70
CA CYS A 18 -4.28 -9.66 19.22
C CYS A 18 -4.88 -10.09 17.88
N VAL A 19 -4.11 -10.78 17.04
CA VAL A 19 -4.62 -11.42 15.82
C VAL A 19 -4.82 -12.92 16.05
N GLN A 20 -5.80 -13.55 15.42
CA GLN A 20 -5.98 -15.00 15.54
C GLN A 20 -4.89 -15.76 14.76
N SER A 21 -4.69 -15.37 13.51
CA SER A 21 -3.64 -15.86 12.63
C SER A 21 -2.92 -14.68 12.00
N VAL A 22 -1.59 -14.73 11.93
CA VAL A 22 -0.80 -13.71 11.21
C VAL A 22 -0.77 -14.10 9.75
N PHE A 23 -1.17 -13.20 8.86
CA PHE A 23 -1.01 -13.43 7.43
C PHE A 23 0.47 -13.32 7.05
N ARG A 24 1.08 -14.41 6.59
CA ARG A 24 2.46 -14.45 6.11
C ARG A 24 2.45 -14.87 4.66
N PRO A 25 2.52 -13.92 3.70
CA PRO A 25 2.49 -14.27 2.30
C PRO A 25 3.74 -15.10 1.94
N GLU A 26 3.54 -16.28 1.38
CA GLU A 26 4.61 -17.03 0.72
C GLU A 26 4.83 -16.46 -0.68
N LEU A 27 5.87 -15.65 -0.83
CA LEU A 27 6.27 -15.04 -2.10
C LEU A 27 7.61 -15.60 -2.53
N ALA A 28 7.67 -16.14 -3.75
CA ALA A 28 8.91 -16.50 -4.38
C ALA A 28 9.51 -15.28 -5.08
N PHE A 29 10.78 -15.00 -4.83
CA PHE A 29 11.51 -13.89 -5.45
C PHE A 29 12.57 -14.38 -6.42
N LYS A 30 12.75 -13.64 -7.51
CA LYS A 30 13.77 -13.89 -8.52
C LYS A 30 14.63 -12.65 -8.69
N GLU A 31 15.90 -12.79 -8.32
CA GLU A 31 16.91 -11.75 -8.46
C GLU A 31 17.53 -11.78 -9.86
N LYS A 32 17.71 -10.59 -10.44
CA LYS A 32 18.54 -10.34 -11.63
C LYS A 32 19.40 -9.12 -11.34
N LYS A 33 20.44 -8.89 -12.14
CA LYS A 33 21.29 -7.70 -11.99
C LYS A 33 20.43 -6.43 -12.04
N PHE A 34 20.43 -5.65 -10.95
CA PHE A 34 19.62 -4.44 -10.77
C PHE A 34 18.10 -4.64 -10.93
N SER A 35 17.57 -5.82 -10.62
CA SER A 35 16.13 -6.07 -10.69
C SER A 35 15.70 -7.18 -9.73
N LEU A 36 14.50 -7.03 -9.18
CA LEU A 36 13.86 -8.01 -8.32
C LEU A 36 12.42 -8.22 -8.76
N TYR A 37 12.05 -9.49 -8.92
CA TYR A 37 10.70 -9.88 -9.32
C TYR A 37 10.08 -10.78 -8.26
N ALA A 38 8.80 -10.59 -7.99
CA ALA A 38 7.96 -11.53 -7.25
C ALA A 38 7.20 -12.41 -8.25
N THR A 39 7.16 -13.71 -8.00
CA THR A 39 6.38 -14.66 -8.78
C THR A 39 4.95 -14.71 -8.22
N MET A 40 3.98 -14.25 -9.02
CA MET A 40 2.55 -14.26 -8.69
C MET A 40 1.82 -15.28 -9.56
N ARG A 41 0.58 -15.63 -9.20
CA ARG A 41 -0.28 -16.46 -10.07
C ARG A 41 -0.52 -15.78 -11.42
N SER A 42 -0.58 -14.45 -11.42
CA SER A 42 -0.70 -13.61 -12.62
C SER A 42 0.59 -13.48 -13.44
N GLY A 43 1.71 -14.09 -13.01
CA GLY A 43 3.03 -13.98 -13.65
C GLY A 43 4.08 -13.25 -12.79
N GLU A 44 5.23 -12.93 -13.38
CA GLU A 44 6.29 -12.18 -12.69
C GLU A 44 5.92 -10.68 -12.56
N GLN A 45 5.99 -10.15 -11.35
CA GLN A 45 5.82 -8.72 -11.07
C GLN A 45 7.11 -8.10 -10.58
N ALA A 46 7.55 -7.01 -11.21
CA ALA A 46 8.74 -6.30 -10.79
C ALA A 46 8.49 -5.56 -9.46
N ILE A 47 9.27 -5.93 -8.43
CA ILE A 47 9.43 -5.14 -7.20
C ILE A 47 10.33 -3.94 -7.50
N TYR A 48 11.43 -4.14 -8.20
CA TYR A 48 12.15 -3.04 -8.85
C TYR A 48 12.90 -3.54 -10.08
N SER A 49 13.28 -2.62 -10.94
CA SER A 49 13.98 -2.90 -12.19
C SER A 49 14.97 -1.80 -12.54
N LEU A 50 15.86 -2.08 -13.50
CA LEU A 50 16.79 -1.08 -14.02
C LEU A 50 16.05 0.14 -14.61
N LYS A 51 14.84 -0.06 -15.16
CA LYS A 51 13.99 1.04 -15.64
C LYS A 51 13.67 2.05 -14.54
N ASP A 52 13.47 1.58 -13.31
CA ASP A 52 13.19 2.46 -12.17
C ASP A 52 14.40 3.32 -11.80
N VAL A 53 15.62 2.79 -11.98
CA VAL A 53 16.86 3.55 -11.79
C VAL A 53 17.05 4.56 -12.92
N VAL A 54 16.81 4.16 -14.17
CA VAL A 54 16.94 5.03 -15.36
C VAL A 54 15.97 6.21 -15.31
N LEU A 55 14.73 5.99 -14.87
CA LEU A 55 13.68 7.01 -14.79
C LEU A 55 13.73 7.81 -13.47
N PHE A 56 14.73 7.63 -12.62
CA PHE A 56 14.81 8.35 -11.36
C PHE A 56 15.25 9.81 -11.56
N GLU A 57 14.29 10.73 -11.43
CA GLU A 57 14.48 12.18 -11.58
C GLU A 57 15.07 12.86 -10.33
N GLY A 58 15.25 12.13 -9.22
CA GLY A 58 15.73 12.71 -7.96
C GLY A 58 17.21 13.12 -7.98
N LYS A 59 17.58 14.01 -7.05
CA LYS A 59 19.00 14.38 -6.84
C LYS A 59 19.78 13.18 -6.29
N PHE A 60 21.02 13.02 -6.76
CA PHE A 60 21.96 12.05 -6.22
C PHE A 60 22.38 12.49 -4.82
N SER A 61 21.76 11.89 -3.80
CA SER A 61 21.93 12.21 -2.39
C SER A 61 21.52 11.02 -1.53
N GLU A 62 21.82 11.02 -0.23
CA GLU A 62 21.33 9.99 0.70
C GLU A 62 19.79 9.85 0.67
N GLY A 63 19.06 10.92 0.34
CA GLY A 63 17.62 10.89 0.14
C GLY A 63 17.15 9.99 -1.02
N ALA A 64 18.01 9.70 -2.00
CA ALA A 64 17.68 8.79 -3.10
C ALA A 64 17.49 7.34 -2.62
N ARG A 65 18.33 6.88 -1.69
CA ARG A 65 18.20 5.53 -1.11
C ARG A 65 16.86 5.38 -0.39
N ASN A 66 16.46 6.37 0.40
CA ASN A 66 15.15 6.37 1.08
C ASN A 66 13.97 6.34 0.09
N ASN A 67 14.08 7.06 -1.04
CA ASN A 67 13.06 6.99 -2.10
C ASN A 67 12.96 5.60 -2.72
N PHE A 68 14.09 4.92 -2.95
CA PHE A 68 14.09 3.53 -3.42
C PHE A 68 13.51 2.56 -2.40
N LEU A 69 13.82 2.72 -1.10
CA LEU A 69 13.15 1.96 -0.04
C LEU A 69 11.63 2.14 -0.09
N GLY A 70 11.15 3.38 -0.28
CA GLY A 70 9.74 3.69 -0.44
C GLY A 70 9.12 2.96 -1.63
N LEU A 71 9.74 3.07 -2.81
CA LEU A 71 9.29 2.41 -4.03
C LEU A 71 9.20 0.89 -3.89
N ILE A 72 10.24 0.27 -3.31
CA ILE A 72 10.29 -1.17 -3.05
C ILE A 72 9.16 -1.53 -2.08
N GLY A 73 9.00 -0.74 -1.00
CA GLY A 73 7.96 -0.94 0.00
C GLY A 73 6.55 -0.93 -0.57
N GLU A 74 6.22 0.06 -1.40
CA GLU A 74 4.93 0.18 -2.09
C GLU A 74 4.63 -1.05 -2.97
N ARG A 75 5.65 -1.57 -3.66
CA ARG A 75 5.47 -2.72 -4.56
C ARG A 75 5.41 -4.04 -3.81
N VAL A 76 6.17 -4.19 -2.73
CA VAL A 76 6.06 -5.33 -1.81
C VAL A 76 4.67 -5.34 -1.16
N LEU A 77 4.14 -4.18 -0.76
CA LEU A 77 2.76 -4.03 -0.30
C LEU A 77 1.77 -4.51 -1.38
N SER A 78 1.92 -4.02 -2.61
CA SER A 78 1.04 -4.38 -3.72
C SER A 78 0.98 -5.88 -3.96
N VAL A 79 2.11 -6.59 -4.04
CA VAL A 79 2.12 -8.04 -4.25
C VAL A 79 1.62 -8.82 -3.03
N THR A 80 1.86 -8.30 -1.83
CA THR A 80 1.38 -8.91 -0.59
C THR A 80 -0.15 -8.83 -0.47
N MET A 81 -0.74 -7.68 -0.80
CA MET A 81 -2.19 -7.50 -0.84
C MET A 81 -2.83 -8.40 -1.90
N GLU A 82 -2.22 -8.51 -3.08
CA GLU A 82 -2.71 -9.41 -4.11
C GLU A 82 -2.69 -10.86 -3.65
N LYS A 83 -1.62 -11.30 -3.00
CA LYS A 83 -1.53 -12.66 -2.44
C LYS A 83 -2.61 -12.93 -1.40
N LEU A 84 -2.90 -11.96 -0.52
CA LEU A 84 -3.99 -12.06 0.45
C LEU A 84 -5.35 -12.25 -0.24
N ILE A 85 -5.60 -11.49 -1.31
CA ILE A 85 -6.84 -11.56 -2.09
C ILE A 85 -6.93 -12.90 -2.83
N GLU A 86 -5.86 -13.35 -3.48
CA GLU A 86 -5.78 -14.65 -4.17
C GLU A 86 -6.12 -15.81 -3.21
N GLU A 87 -5.47 -15.88 -2.04
CA GLU A 87 -5.74 -16.92 -1.05
C GLU A 87 -7.17 -16.87 -0.49
N SER A 88 -7.73 -15.65 -0.38
CA SER A 88 -9.10 -15.46 0.06
C SER A 88 -10.10 -15.95 -1.01
N ILE A 89 -9.84 -15.67 -2.28
CA ILE A 89 -10.65 -16.15 -3.41
C ILE A 89 -10.61 -17.67 -3.46
N ASP A 90 -9.42 -18.28 -3.42
CA ASP A 90 -9.26 -19.73 -3.47
C ASP A 90 -10.00 -20.40 -2.29
N GLY A 91 -9.84 -19.87 -1.07
CA GLY A 91 -10.52 -20.39 0.11
C GLY A 91 -12.04 -20.22 0.10
N ILE A 92 -12.59 -19.22 -0.61
CA ILE A 92 -14.04 -19.11 -0.83
C ILE A 92 -14.51 -20.09 -1.90
N ALA A 93 -13.80 -20.18 -3.02
CA ALA A 93 -14.16 -21.05 -4.14
C ALA A 93 -14.22 -22.54 -3.73
N GLU A 94 -13.34 -22.97 -2.83
CA GLU A 94 -13.37 -24.32 -2.24
C GLU A 94 -14.61 -24.58 -1.37
N LYS A 95 -15.06 -23.58 -0.61
CA LYS A 95 -16.19 -23.71 0.33
C LYS A 95 -17.54 -23.49 -0.31
N GLU A 96 -17.59 -22.62 -1.32
CA GLU A 96 -18.79 -22.21 -2.03
C GLU A 96 -18.57 -22.30 -3.56
N PRO A 97 -18.55 -23.52 -4.12
CA PRO A 97 -18.46 -23.69 -5.58
C PRO A 97 -19.60 -22.94 -6.29
N GLY A 98 -19.26 -22.05 -7.23
CA GLY A 98 -20.21 -21.23 -7.97
C GLY A 98 -20.44 -19.82 -7.41
N ALA A 99 -19.79 -19.44 -6.31
CA ALA A 99 -19.78 -18.05 -5.84
C ALA A 99 -19.21 -17.10 -6.90
N GLN A 100 -19.80 -15.91 -7.03
CA GLN A 100 -19.28 -14.86 -7.89
C GLN A 100 -18.15 -14.14 -7.16
N LEU A 101 -16.92 -14.31 -7.64
CA LEU A 101 -15.70 -13.79 -7.03
C LEU A 101 -14.96 -12.89 -8.01
N ILE A 102 -14.73 -11.64 -7.60
CA ILE A 102 -13.90 -10.69 -8.34
C ILE A 102 -13.04 -9.97 -7.32
N GLY A 103 -11.72 -10.02 -7.48
CA GLY A 103 -10.82 -9.29 -6.60
C GLY A 103 -9.48 -9.02 -7.27
N GLY A 104 -8.77 -8.04 -6.73
CA GLY A 104 -7.44 -7.68 -7.20
C GLY A 104 -6.92 -6.41 -6.54
N VAL A 105 -5.69 -6.06 -6.90
CA VAL A 105 -5.07 -4.79 -6.49
C VAL A 105 -5.24 -3.77 -7.60
N VAL A 106 -5.64 -2.56 -7.22
CA VAL A 106 -5.84 -1.45 -8.16
C VAL A 106 -4.47 -0.91 -8.55
N ARG A 107 -4.14 -0.98 -9.84
CA ARG A 107 -2.83 -0.59 -10.39
C ARG A 107 -3.02 0.18 -11.70
N GLU A 108 -2.14 1.14 -11.94
CA GLU A 108 -2.00 1.76 -13.25
C GLU A 108 -0.89 1.08 -14.06
N SER A 109 -1.17 0.85 -15.34
CA SER A 109 -0.22 0.19 -16.24
C SER A 109 0.94 1.12 -16.62
N GLU A 110 0.68 2.42 -16.81
CA GLU A 110 1.70 3.41 -17.17
C GLU A 110 1.33 4.83 -16.68
N LYS A 111 2.31 5.54 -16.09
CA LYS A 111 2.21 6.99 -15.88
C LYS A 111 2.33 7.66 -17.25
N ARG A 112 1.21 7.99 -17.90
CA ARG A 112 1.22 8.79 -19.13
C ARG A 112 1.45 10.25 -18.74
N GLU A 113 2.52 10.85 -19.25
CA GLU A 113 2.77 12.28 -19.10
C GLU A 113 1.53 13.08 -19.55
N GLY A 114 1.06 14.00 -18.69
CA GLY A 114 -0.09 14.86 -18.98
C GLY A 114 -1.48 14.25 -18.76
N LYS A 115 -1.63 13.00 -18.28
CA LYS A 115 -2.93 12.42 -17.91
C LYS A 115 -2.93 11.97 -16.45
N GLU A 116 -3.70 12.66 -15.61
CA GLU A 116 -3.98 12.21 -14.25
C GLU A 116 -5.06 11.13 -14.28
N PHE A 117 -4.78 9.94 -13.73
CA PHE A 117 -5.74 8.84 -13.69
C PHE A 117 -6.59 8.95 -12.43
N VAL A 118 -7.86 9.29 -12.62
CA VAL A 118 -8.89 9.35 -11.57
C VAL A 118 -9.38 7.94 -11.29
N ALA A 119 -9.18 7.46 -10.07
CA ALA A 119 -9.67 6.15 -9.63
C ALA A 119 -11.17 6.22 -9.26
N THR A 120 -11.58 7.26 -8.53
CA THR A 120 -12.99 7.56 -8.22
C THR A 120 -13.13 8.98 -7.70
N TYR A 121 -14.33 9.55 -7.73
CA TYR A 121 -14.62 10.87 -7.17
C TYR A 121 -16.09 11.00 -6.76
N ASN A 122 -16.36 11.99 -5.90
CA ASN A 122 -17.70 12.48 -5.63
C ASN A 122 -17.68 14.03 -5.51
N SER A 123 -18.73 14.63 -4.95
CA SER A 123 -18.84 16.08 -4.80
C SER A 123 -17.84 16.70 -3.81
N HIS A 124 -17.19 15.89 -2.96
CA HIS A 124 -16.31 16.33 -1.87
C HIS A 124 -14.88 15.79 -2.00
N TYR A 125 -14.68 14.63 -2.60
CA TYR A 125 -13.41 13.92 -2.64
C TYR A 125 -13.07 13.43 -4.04
N LEU A 126 -11.79 13.44 -4.36
CA LEU A 126 -11.20 12.79 -5.53
C LEU A 126 -10.09 11.85 -5.07
N LEU A 127 -10.10 10.62 -5.55
CA LEU A 127 -9.00 9.69 -5.45
C LEU A 127 -8.35 9.54 -6.83
N LYS A 128 -7.06 9.80 -6.92
CA LYS A 128 -6.28 9.62 -8.16
C LYS A 128 -4.99 8.86 -7.91
N HIS A 129 -4.50 8.18 -8.93
CA HIS A 129 -3.19 7.55 -8.90
C HIS A 129 -2.08 8.62 -8.85
N LYS A 130 -1.13 8.43 -7.93
CA LYS A 130 0.12 9.22 -7.89
C LYS A 130 1.22 8.50 -8.69
N GLY A 131 1.22 7.18 -8.63
CA GLY A 131 2.15 6.27 -9.28
C GLY A 131 1.45 4.94 -9.60
N LYS A 132 2.22 3.85 -9.62
CA LYS A 132 1.71 2.54 -10.09
C LYS A 132 0.67 1.96 -9.14
N SER A 133 0.95 1.98 -7.84
CA SER A 133 0.10 1.38 -6.80
C SER A 133 -0.31 2.34 -5.70
N ASN A 134 0.28 3.54 -5.63
CA ASN A 134 -0.03 4.55 -4.63
C ASN A 134 -1.02 5.61 -5.16
N PHE A 135 -1.77 6.20 -4.24
CA PHE A 135 -2.85 7.13 -4.54
C PHE A 135 -2.71 8.41 -3.73
N VAL A 136 -3.37 9.45 -4.22
CA VAL A 136 -3.62 10.67 -3.46
C VAL A 136 -5.11 10.93 -3.38
N VAL A 137 -5.57 11.20 -2.17
CA VAL A 137 -6.92 11.68 -1.86
C VAL A 137 -6.88 13.20 -1.78
N LEU A 138 -7.74 13.85 -2.56
CA LEU A 138 -7.92 15.29 -2.58
C LEU A 138 -9.31 15.63 -2.04
N LYS A 139 -9.37 16.52 -1.05
CA LYS A 139 -10.61 17.07 -0.49
C LYS A 139 -10.92 18.41 -1.14
N LYS A 140 -12.16 18.59 -1.59
CA LYS A 140 -12.67 19.88 -2.08
C LYS A 140 -12.83 20.85 -0.91
N THR A 141 -12.27 22.05 -1.03
CA THR A 141 -12.42 23.15 -0.07
C THR A 141 -13.45 24.17 -0.54
N GLU A 142 -14.01 24.97 0.38
CA GLU A 142 -15.02 26.00 0.09
C GLU A 142 -14.53 27.10 -0.89
N SER A 143 -13.21 27.29 -0.98
CA SER A 143 -12.58 28.20 -1.96
C SER A 143 -12.70 27.71 -3.41
N ASN A 144 -12.98 26.42 -3.63
CA ASN A 144 -12.99 25.79 -4.94
C ASN A 144 -14.44 25.66 -5.46
N ARG A 145 -15.00 26.79 -5.91
CA ARG A 145 -16.34 26.91 -6.54
C ARG A 145 -16.46 26.02 -7.81
N PRO A 146 -17.68 25.69 -8.25
CA PRO A 146 -17.97 24.54 -9.12
C PRO A 146 -17.59 24.80 -10.58
N GLY A 147 -16.30 24.82 -10.87
CA GLY A 147 -15.75 24.36 -12.13
C GLY A 147 -15.05 23.03 -11.85
N THR A 148 -15.12 22.10 -12.78
CA THR A 148 -14.61 20.71 -12.78
C THR A 148 -13.11 20.51 -12.53
N TRP A 149 -12.42 21.42 -11.86
CA TRP A 149 -10.96 21.48 -11.85
C TRP A 149 -10.41 21.00 -10.51
N TYR A 150 -10.14 19.71 -10.42
CA TYR A 150 -9.10 19.20 -9.53
C TYR A 150 -7.74 19.54 -10.16
N GLN A 151 -7.41 20.84 -10.25
CA GLN A 151 -6.08 21.25 -10.68
C GLN A 151 -5.07 20.80 -9.63
N GLN A 152 -3.97 20.30 -10.15
CA GLN A 152 -2.77 19.82 -9.47
C GLN A 152 -2.08 21.02 -8.77
N GLU A 153 -2.69 21.59 -7.73
CA GLU A 153 -2.13 22.76 -7.06
C GLU A 153 -1.15 22.38 -5.94
N LYS A 154 0.06 22.90 -6.06
CA LYS A 154 1.16 22.84 -5.08
C LYS A 154 0.89 23.66 -3.80
N SER A 155 -0.31 24.21 -3.61
CA SER A 155 -0.66 25.03 -2.45
C SER A 155 -2.17 24.97 -2.17
N GLY A 156 -2.55 24.62 -0.94
CA GLY A 156 -3.92 24.84 -0.43
C GLY A 156 -4.87 23.63 -0.39
N LEU A 157 -4.46 22.45 -0.86
CA LEU A 157 -5.24 21.21 -0.72
C LEU A 157 -4.67 20.31 0.38
N GLN A 158 -5.51 19.76 1.25
CA GLN A 158 -5.14 18.61 2.09
C GLN A 158 -5.03 17.36 1.19
N ALA A 159 -3.85 17.16 0.61
CA ALA A 159 -3.51 15.97 -0.16
C ALA A 159 -3.00 14.88 0.77
N SER A 160 -3.61 13.71 0.68
CA SER A 160 -3.32 12.58 1.57
C SER A 160 -2.92 11.38 0.74
N GLU A 161 -1.73 10.85 1.00
CA GLU A 161 -1.25 9.69 0.25
C GLU A 161 -1.65 8.38 0.93
N ILE A 162 -1.85 7.35 0.11
CA ILE A 162 -1.94 5.96 0.55
C ILE A 162 -1.11 5.08 -0.37
N ASP A 163 -0.52 4.02 0.17
CA ASP A 163 0.48 3.22 -0.56
C ASP A 163 -0.16 2.16 -1.49
N GLY A 164 -1.41 1.74 -1.21
CA GLY A 164 -2.07 0.67 -1.96
C GLY A 164 -3.59 0.62 -1.81
N LEU A 165 -4.28 0.11 -2.83
CA LEU A 165 -5.69 -0.25 -2.78
C LEU A 165 -5.94 -1.62 -3.39
N GLY A 166 -6.76 -2.43 -2.71
CA GLY A 166 -7.27 -3.69 -3.22
C GLY A 166 -8.76 -3.82 -3.01
N TYR A 167 -9.39 -4.75 -3.71
CA TYR A 167 -10.82 -5.02 -3.55
C TYR A 167 -11.09 -6.52 -3.64
N LEU A 168 -12.15 -6.95 -2.96
CA LEU A 168 -12.73 -8.27 -3.10
C LEU A 168 -14.25 -8.14 -3.10
N HIS A 169 -14.89 -8.67 -4.13
CA HIS A 169 -16.34 -8.80 -4.24
C HIS A 169 -16.69 -10.28 -4.17
N HIS A 170 -17.61 -10.61 -3.25
CA HIS A 170 -18.14 -11.95 -3.06
C HIS A 170 -19.66 -11.86 -3.05
N ASN A 171 -20.28 -12.23 -4.17
CA ASN A 171 -21.71 -11.99 -4.40
C ASN A 171 -22.06 -10.50 -4.14
N ASP A 172 -22.98 -10.22 -3.22
CA ASP A 172 -23.39 -8.85 -2.87
C ASP A 172 -22.43 -8.14 -1.89
N LYS A 173 -21.48 -8.86 -1.28
CA LYS A 173 -20.55 -8.29 -0.32
C LYS A 173 -19.34 -7.68 -1.03
N LYS A 174 -18.97 -6.46 -0.63
CA LYS A 174 -17.85 -5.71 -1.21
C LYS A 174 -16.90 -5.28 -0.12
N TYR A 175 -15.63 -5.63 -0.29
CA TYR A 175 -14.55 -5.26 0.62
C TYR A 175 -13.56 -4.37 -0.12
N LEU A 176 -13.10 -3.31 0.54
CA LEU A 176 -12.03 -2.45 0.06
C LEU A 176 -10.87 -2.50 1.05
N LEU A 177 -9.71 -2.92 0.56
CA LEU A 177 -8.48 -2.99 1.32
C LEU A 177 -7.68 -1.69 1.09
N ILE A 178 -7.40 -0.96 2.17
CA ILE A 178 -6.58 0.26 2.17
C ILE A 178 -5.21 -0.10 2.71
N GLY A 179 -4.21 -0.07 1.84
CA GLY A 179 -2.85 -0.51 2.12
C GLY A 179 -1.93 0.63 2.56
N GLU A 180 -1.21 0.40 3.64
CA GLU A 180 -0.15 1.29 4.14
C GLU A 180 1.07 0.45 4.51
N SER A 181 2.26 0.99 4.25
CA SER A 181 3.50 0.24 4.39
C SER A 181 4.54 1.01 5.21
N LYS A 182 5.25 0.31 6.10
CA LYS A 182 6.32 0.89 6.91
C LYS A 182 7.59 0.05 6.84
N MET A 183 8.52 0.50 6.01
CA MET A 183 9.79 -0.18 5.75
C MET A 183 10.90 0.16 6.76
N ILE A 184 10.73 1.23 7.53
CA ILE A 184 11.72 1.69 8.53
C ILE A 184 11.28 1.23 9.93
N ASN A 185 12.25 0.97 10.81
CA ASN A 185 12.03 0.50 12.19
C ASN A 185 11.25 1.46 13.10
N ASN A 186 10.97 2.68 12.63
CA ASN A 186 10.30 3.70 13.44
C ASN A 186 8.81 3.75 13.11
N TRP A 187 7.98 3.61 14.15
CA TRP A 187 6.58 3.99 14.08
C TRP A 187 6.44 5.50 13.84
N TRP A 188 5.23 5.92 13.48
CA TRP A 188 4.90 7.34 13.32
C TRP A 188 5.10 8.00 14.68
N ASN A 189 6.07 8.91 14.79
CA ASN A 189 6.34 9.68 16.02
C ASN A 189 5.37 10.86 16.15
N MET A 190 4.09 10.61 15.92
CA MET A 190 3.02 11.60 16.07
C MET A 190 2.35 11.40 17.42
N ASP A 191 1.86 12.51 17.99
CA ASP A 191 0.95 12.45 19.13
C ASP A 191 -0.34 11.71 18.73
N TYR A 192 -1.03 11.09 19.69
CA TYR A 192 -2.23 10.30 19.41
C TYR A 192 -3.36 11.15 18.82
N ASP A 193 -3.56 12.38 19.28
CA ASP A 193 -4.64 13.24 18.79
C ASP A 193 -4.34 13.74 17.37
N GLU A 194 -3.08 14.06 17.11
CA GLU A 194 -2.61 14.43 15.77
C GLU A 194 -2.73 13.24 14.80
N PHE A 195 -2.35 12.05 15.25
CA PHE A 195 -2.48 10.80 14.52
C PHE A 195 -3.94 10.46 14.23
N TYR A 196 -4.83 10.64 15.22
CA TYR A 196 -6.28 10.45 15.09
C TYR A 196 -6.86 11.38 14.02
N SER A 197 -6.62 12.69 14.15
CA SER A 197 -7.15 13.67 13.20
C SER A 197 -6.63 13.37 11.80
N THR A 198 -5.34 13.04 11.70
CA THR A 198 -4.69 12.68 10.45
C THR A 198 -5.34 11.46 9.80
N LEU A 199 -5.50 10.33 10.50
CA LEU A 199 -6.11 9.13 9.92
C LEU A 199 -7.59 9.32 9.59
N LYS A 200 -8.32 10.03 10.45
CA LYS A 200 -9.73 10.31 10.23
C LYS A 200 -9.96 11.12 8.95
N ASP A 201 -9.20 12.21 8.78
CA ASP A 201 -9.34 13.12 7.63
C ASP A 201 -8.72 12.56 6.35
N ARG A 202 -7.66 11.74 6.46
CA ARG A 202 -6.97 11.15 5.31
C ARG A 202 -7.63 9.89 4.77
N ILE A 203 -8.16 9.04 5.65
CA ILE A 203 -8.56 7.67 5.31
C ILE A 203 -10.04 7.45 5.64
N ILE A 204 -10.43 7.62 6.91
CA ILE A 204 -11.75 7.16 7.37
C ILE A 204 -12.89 7.90 6.66
N ILE A 205 -12.91 9.23 6.70
CA ILE A 205 -13.99 10.03 6.11
C ILE A 205 -13.98 9.91 4.58
N PRO A 206 -12.86 10.13 3.88
CA PRO A 206 -12.86 10.12 2.42
C PRO A 206 -13.25 8.75 1.85
N PHE A 207 -12.74 7.65 2.39
CA PHE A 207 -13.01 6.32 1.84
C PHE A 207 -14.44 5.86 2.10
N LYS A 208 -15.04 6.17 3.26
CA LYS A 208 -16.47 5.92 3.48
C LYS A 208 -17.35 6.70 2.51
N ALA A 209 -16.95 7.93 2.15
CA ALA A 209 -17.69 8.77 1.21
C ALA A 209 -17.51 8.33 -0.25
N LEU A 210 -16.32 7.88 -0.63
CA LEU A 210 -16.00 7.42 -1.99
C LEU A 210 -16.49 5.99 -2.27
N PHE A 211 -16.57 5.14 -1.25
CA PHE A 211 -16.92 3.73 -1.36
C PHE A 211 -18.03 3.32 -0.37
N PRO A 212 -19.21 3.98 -0.39
CA PRO A 212 -20.26 3.72 0.59
C PRO A 212 -20.77 2.27 0.69
N PRO A 213 -20.76 1.43 -0.38
CA PRO A 213 -21.22 0.04 -0.24
C PRO A 213 -20.10 -0.93 0.20
N HIS A 214 -18.88 -0.46 0.44
CA HIS A 214 -17.75 -1.34 0.78
C HIS A 214 -17.53 -1.39 2.29
N GLU A 215 -17.27 -2.59 2.79
CA GLU A 215 -16.62 -2.77 4.09
C GLU A 215 -15.14 -2.42 3.95
N LEU A 216 -14.69 -1.45 4.73
CA LEU A 216 -13.31 -0.98 4.68
C LEU A 216 -12.44 -1.83 5.59
N ILE A 217 -11.32 -2.30 5.04
CA ILE A 217 -10.29 -3.06 5.76
C ILE A 217 -8.98 -2.31 5.60
N PHE A 218 -8.34 -1.98 6.71
CA PHE A 218 -7.00 -1.40 6.70
C PHE A 218 -5.96 -2.52 6.72
N PHE A 219 -5.05 -2.52 5.75
CA PHE A 219 -3.97 -3.50 5.64
C PHE A 219 -2.64 -2.80 5.91
N PHE A 220 -2.02 -3.12 7.05
CA PHE A 220 -0.73 -2.56 7.44
C PHE A 220 0.39 -3.56 7.24
N LEU A 221 1.36 -3.21 6.38
CA LEU A 221 2.56 -4.01 6.14
C LEU A 221 3.78 -3.37 6.80
N GLY A 222 4.57 -4.14 7.53
CA GLY A 222 5.80 -3.62 8.13
C GLY A 222 6.72 -4.69 8.69
N LYS A 223 7.87 -4.28 9.23
CA LYS A 223 8.78 -5.21 9.91
C LYS A 223 8.09 -5.87 11.09
N GLU A 224 8.28 -7.16 11.25
CA GLU A 224 7.60 -7.94 12.29
C GLU A 224 7.85 -7.38 13.70
N SER A 225 9.10 -7.01 13.99
CA SER A 225 9.52 -6.39 15.24
C SER A 225 8.89 -5.02 15.49
N THR A 226 8.33 -4.37 14.47
CA THR A 226 7.61 -3.10 14.59
C THR A 226 6.13 -3.33 14.94
N ILE A 227 5.59 -4.49 14.59
CA ILE A 227 4.16 -4.79 14.67
C ILE A 227 3.80 -5.61 15.93
N PHE A 228 4.59 -6.64 16.25
CA PHE A 228 4.27 -7.64 17.27
C PHE A 228 5.27 -7.63 18.44
N ASP A 229 4.82 -8.00 19.65
CA ASP A 229 5.69 -8.19 20.83
C ASP A 229 6.64 -9.40 20.65
N ASN A 230 7.77 -9.40 21.36
CA ASN A 230 8.73 -10.53 21.33
C ASN A 230 8.11 -11.79 21.98
N GLY A 231 8.22 -12.92 21.29
CA GLY A 231 7.77 -14.23 21.77
C GLY A 231 6.39 -14.64 21.23
N GLY A 232 6.37 -15.40 20.13
CA GLY A 232 5.15 -15.92 19.52
C GLY A 232 4.26 -14.86 18.88
N CYS A 233 4.18 -14.86 17.55
CA CYS A 233 3.38 -13.91 16.78
C CYS A 233 1.89 -14.06 17.14
N LYS A 234 1.28 -13.00 17.72
CA LYS A 234 -0.18 -12.87 17.95
C LYS A 234 -0.53 -11.55 18.63
N LYS A 235 0.27 -11.07 19.59
CA LYS A 235 0.02 -9.84 20.35
C LYS A 235 0.62 -8.62 19.64
N LEU A 236 -0.17 -7.57 19.47
CA LEU A 236 0.28 -6.32 18.86
C LEU A 236 1.09 -5.47 19.85
N LYS A 237 2.10 -4.75 19.33
CA LYS A 237 2.79 -3.69 20.09
C LYS A 237 1.85 -2.52 20.37
N ASN A 238 2.16 -1.73 21.40
CA ASN A 238 1.36 -0.59 21.83
C ASN A 238 0.92 0.33 20.67
N LYS A 239 1.84 0.75 19.80
CA LYS A 239 1.50 1.61 18.65
C LYS A 239 0.57 0.93 17.63
N SER A 240 0.75 -0.36 17.37
CA SER A 240 -0.18 -1.15 16.56
C SER A 240 -1.56 -1.29 17.22
N CYS A 241 -1.61 -1.46 18.55
CA CYS A 241 -2.86 -1.46 19.31
C CYS A 241 -3.59 -0.13 19.18
N GLN A 242 -2.89 0.99 19.33
CA GLN A 242 -3.46 2.33 19.20
C GLN A 242 -4.09 2.56 17.81
N LEU A 243 -3.41 2.10 16.74
CA LEU A 243 -3.96 2.14 15.39
C LEU A 243 -5.19 1.23 15.25
N ALA A 244 -5.12 0.00 15.77
CA ALA A 244 -6.23 -0.96 15.69
C ALA A 244 -7.48 -0.45 16.42
N GLU A 245 -7.30 0.11 17.62
CA GLU A 245 -8.38 0.69 18.43
C GLU A 245 -9.06 1.84 17.71
N LEU A 246 -8.28 2.78 17.18
CA LEU A 246 -8.78 3.91 16.41
C LEU A 246 -9.63 3.46 15.20
N LEU A 247 -9.12 2.51 14.42
CA LEU A 247 -9.82 2.03 13.24
C LEU A 247 -11.08 1.23 13.61
N ASP A 248 -11.01 0.39 14.64
CA ASP A 248 -12.13 -0.42 15.13
C ASP A 248 -13.26 0.45 15.70
N ASP A 249 -12.94 1.53 16.43
CA ASP A 249 -13.90 2.54 16.91
C ASP A 249 -14.66 3.23 15.77
N ASN A 250 -14.08 3.21 14.56
CA ASN A 250 -14.70 3.74 13.35
C ASN A 250 -15.28 2.63 12.46
N GLY A 251 -15.36 1.39 12.93
CA GLY A 251 -15.90 0.25 12.19
C GLY A 251 -15.02 -0.20 11.03
N ILE A 252 -13.70 0.04 11.09
CA ILE A 252 -12.72 -0.40 10.09
C ILE A 252 -11.87 -1.50 10.69
N LYS A 253 -11.91 -2.69 10.08
CA LYS A 253 -11.10 -3.82 10.54
C LYS A 253 -9.66 -3.68 10.07
N THR A 254 -8.72 -4.13 10.89
CA THR A 254 -7.29 -3.98 10.61
C THR A 254 -6.62 -5.34 10.49
N ILE A 255 -5.84 -5.52 9.43
CA ILE A 255 -4.94 -6.65 9.22
C ILE A 255 -3.52 -6.14 9.34
N PHE A 256 -2.74 -6.74 10.24
CA PHE A 256 -1.32 -6.48 10.35
C PHE A 256 -0.54 -7.66 9.76
N ALA A 257 0.28 -7.37 8.74
CA ALA A 257 1.12 -8.35 8.09
C ALA A 257 2.61 -7.98 8.27
N PRO A 258 3.48 -8.93 8.63
CA PRO A 258 4.91 -8.75 8.51
C PRO A 258 5.31 -8.71 7.03
N LEU A 259 6.45 -8.07 6.74
CA LEU A 259 7.09 -8.19 5.43
C LEU A 259 7.30 -9.66 5.06
N PRO A 260 7.11 -10.03 3.78
CA PRO A 260 7.46 -11.36 3.30
C PRO A 260 8.94 -11.66 3.53
N ALA A 261 9.28 -12.96 3.58
CA ALA A 261 10.68 -13.39 3.63
C ALA A 261 11.37 -13.03 2.31
N MET A 262 12.23 -12.02 2.36
CA MET A 262 13.02 -11.56 1.21
C MET A 262 14.39 -12.26 1.19
N PRO A 263 14.99 -12.51 0.01
CA PRO A 263 16.34 -13.10 -0.08
C PRO A 263 17.43 -12.26 0.59
N ARG A 264 17.26 -10.93 0.58
CA ARG A 264 18.15 -9.92 1.16
C ARG A 264 17.31 -8.81 1.79
N SER A 265 17.94 -7.92 2.56
CA SER A 265 17.22 -6.80 3.17
C SER A 265 16.73 -5.79 2.11
N LEU A 266 15.65 -5.07 2.39
CA LEU A 266 15.17 -4.01 1.48
C LEU A 266 16.20 -2.89 1.33
N GLU A 267 16.98 -2.67 2.39
CA GLU A 267 18.10 -1.75 2.45
C GLU A 267 19.21 -2.09 1.46
N ASP A 268 19.50 -3.38 1.25
CA ASP A 268 20.49 -3.85 0.28
C ASP A 268 20.01 -3.63 -1.15
N TYR A 269 18.73 -3.94 -1.43
CA TYR A 269 18.16 -3.70 -2.75
C TYR A 269 18.13 -2.21 -3.12
N ALA A 270 17.80 -1.34 -2.16
CA ALA A 270 17.87 0.10 -2.39
C ALA A 270 19.31 0.60 -2.60
N GLN A 271 20.29 -0.04 -1.97
CA GLN A 271 21.71 0.24 -2.21
C GLN A 271 22.13 -0.17 -3.63
N ASP A 272 21.74 -1.37 -4.10
CA ASP A 272 21.99 -1.82 -5.48
C ASP A 272 21.44 -0.81 -6.51
N MET A 273 20.23 -0.27 -6.27
CA MET A 273 19.63 0.76 -7.13
C MET A 273 20.40 2.08 -7.09
N TYR A 274 20.86 2.49 -5.91
CA TYR A 274 21.63 3.71 -5.73
C TYR A 274 22.99 3.64 -6.45
N GLU A 275 23.69 2.52 -6.34
CA GLU A 275 24.97 2.29 -7.01
C GLU A 275 24.85 2.19 -8.54
N ALA A 276 23.68 1.81 -9.05
CA ALA A 276 23.41 1.80 -10.48
C ALA A 276 23.18 3.20 -11.08
N LEU A 277 22.82 4.22 -10.26
CA LEU A 277 22.49 5.57 -10.76
C LEU A 277 23.61 6.27 -11.53
N PRO A 278 24.90 6.26 -11.10
CA PRO A 278 25.96 6.90 -11.87
C PRO A 278 26.14 6.25 -13.24
N LEU A 279 26.12 4.91 -13.28
CA LEU A 279 26.28 4.12 -14.51
C LEU A 279 25.16 4.43 -15.52
N THR A 280 23.91 4.49 -15.06
CA THR A 280 22.78 4.79 -15.94
C THR A 280 22.85 6.23 -16.47
N ARG A 281 23.26 7.20 -15.66
CA ARG A 281 23.41 8.60 -16.08
C ARG A 281 24.54 8.81 -17.08
N GLU A 282 25.67 8.14 -16.91
CA GLU A 282 26.77 8.19 -17.87
C GLU A 282 26.36 7.57 -19.21
N MET A 283 25.69 6.41 -19.19
CA MET A 283 25.17 5.77 -20.40
C MET A 283 24.16 6.66 -21.14
N LEU A 284 23.23 7.30 -20.43
CA LEU A 284 22.27 8.23 -21.03
C LEU A 284 22.98 9.41 -21.70
N LYS A 285 23.98 10.01 -21.06
CA LYS A 285 24.78 11.10 -21.64
C LYS A 285 25.54 10.67 -22.91
N ILE A 286 26.01 9.43 -22.96
CA ILE A 286 26.69 8.89 -24.16
C ILE A 286 25.69 8.75 -25.30
N ILE A 287 24.51 8.18 -25.03
CA ILE A 287 23.43 8.02 -26.02
C ILE A 287 22.99 9.38 -26.57
N GLU A 288 22.79 10.39 -25.72
CA GLU A 288 22.42 11.75 -26.11
C GLU A 288 23.48 12.43 -27.01
N ARG A 289 24.76 12.04 -26.90
CA ARG A 289 25.84 12.56 -27.76
C ARG A 289 25.92 11.88 -29.12
N MET A 290 25.23 10.75 -29.30
CA MET A 290 25.24 9.96 -30.54
C MET A 290 24.04 10.23 -31.45
N ILE A 291 23.05 10.98 -30.97
CA ILE A 291 21.84 11.42 -31.70
C ILE A 291 22.03 12.86 -32.14
#